data_AF-A0A6S6XA85-F1
#
_entry.id   AF-A0A6S6XA85-F1
#
_cell.length_a   1.000
_cell.length_b   1.000
_cell.length_c   1.000
_cell.angle_alpha   90.00
_cell.angle_beta   90.00
_cell.angle_gamma   90.00
#
_symmetry.space_group_name_H-M   'P 1'
#
loop_
_entity.id
_entity.type
_entity.pdbx_description
1 polymer ?
#
loop_
_entity_poly.entity_id
_entity_poly.type
_entity_poly.pdbx_seq_one_letter_code
_entity_poly.pdbx_strand_id
1 'polypeptide(L)'
;MQHFITEKEHPIPRLLIPFLLVCLFAVCTIIVTISGLKAYLKIQKDTDLAYQGRTGASYLANRLRGTEGTVSLKDDHTILLTEDENGSTYETYIYFSDHTLWESTVLSGSEPINSEKIVETSDFSVHWIASDLLSFSITGTDGKQDTRTVYLGREALSR
;
A
#
# COMPACT_ATOMS: atom_id res chain seq x y z
N MET A 1 -20.11 5.17 80.21
CA MET A 1 -21.05 5.01 79.08
C MET A 1 -20.25 4.88 77.81
N GLN A 2 -20.32 3.71 77.18
CA GLN A 2 -19.71 3.41 75.88
C GLN A 2 -20.31 4.31 74.78
N HIS A 3 -19.46 4.84 73.91
CA HIS A 3 -19.86 5.04 72.52
C HIS A 3 -18.85 4.30 71.64
N PHE A 4 -19.26 3.10 71.23
CA PHE A 4 -18.70 2.41 70.08
C PHE A 4 -18.92 3.32 68.86
N ILE A 5 -17.84 3.85 68.30
CA ILE A 5 -17.88 4.44 66.96
C ILE A 5 -17.84 3.24 66.01
N THR A 6 -19.00 2.84 65.53
CA THR A 6 -19.16 1.82 64.50
C THR A 6 -18.56 2.39 63.21
N GLU A 7 -17.35 1.94 62.88
CA GLU A 7 -16.73 2.21 61.58
C GLU A 7 -17.58 1.54 60.51
N LYS A 8 -18.27 2.37 59.72
CA LYS A 8 -19.14 1.90 58.65
C LYS A 8 -18.25 1.49 57.48
N GLU A 9 -17.85 0.21 57.43
CA GLU A 9 -17.19 -0.34 56.25
C GLU A 9 -18.05 -0.05 55.03
N HIS A 10 -17.54 0.76 54.09
CA HIS A 10 -18.22 1.04 52.84
C HIS A 10 -18.06 -0.19 51.92
N PRO A 11 -19.12 -0.99 51.65
CA PRO A 11 -19.01 -2.21 50.85
C PRO A 11 -19.03 -1.91 49.33
N ILE A 12 -19.37 -0.68 48.97
CA ILE A 12 -19.56 -0.19 47.60
C ILE A 12 -18.22 -0.06 46.83
N PRO A 13 -17.12 0.49 47.40
CA PRO A 13 -15.84 0.59 46.66
C PRO A 13 -15.16 -0.75 46.39
N ARG A 14 -15.48 -1.85 47.11
CA ARG A 14 -14.77 -3.12 46.97
C ARG A 14 -15.00 -3.81 45.61
N LEU A 15 -16.17 -3.64 45.01
CA LEU A 15 -16.48 -4.20 43.68
C LEU A 15 -16.37 -3.17 42.54
N LEU A 16 -16.51 -1.87 42.86
CA LEU A 16 -16.51 -0.80 41.85
C LEU A 16 -15.12 -0.60 41.24
N ILE A 17 -14.05 -0.70 42.04
CA ILE A 17 -12.66 -0.57 41.59
C ILE A 17 -12.27 -1.66 40.56
N PRO A 18 -12.43 -2.97 40.84
CA PRO A 18 -12.10 -4.00 39.85
C PRO A 18 -12.99 -3.92 38.59
N PHE A 19 -14.26 -3.54 38.74
CA PHE A 19 -15.15 -3.31 37.59
C PHE A 19 -14.66 -2.17 36.69
N LEU A 20 -14.22 -1.06 37.28
CA LEU A 20 -13.68 0.09 36.55
C LEU A 20 -12.36 -0.26 35.84
N LEU A 21 -11.51 -1.07 36.47
CA LEU A 21 -10.28 -1.59 35.87
C LEU A 21 -10.55 -2.49 34.67
N VAL A 22 -11.53 -3.40 34.75
CA VAL A 22 -11.94 -4.25 33.62
C VAL A 22 -12.51 -3.42 32.48
N CYS A 23 -13.34 -2.42 32.80
CA CYS A 23 -13.88 -1.49 31.80
C CYS A 23 -12.77 -0.69 31.10
N LEU A 24 -11.82 -0.15 31.88
CA LEU A 24 -10.67 0.56 31.34
C LEU A 24 -9.81 -0.35 30.45
N PHE A 25 -9.55 -1.58 30.90
CA PHE A 25 -8.81 -2.56 30.11
C PHE A 25 -9.51 -2.88 28.78
N ALA A 26 -10.83 -3.09 28.80
CA ALA A 26 -11.61 -3.32 27.59
C ALA A 26 -11.57 -2.13 26.62
N VAL A 27 -11.68 -0.90 27.13
CA VAL A 27 -11.54 0.31 26.29
C VAL A 27 -10.13 0.41 25.70
N CYS A 28 -9.10 0.14 26.49
CA CYS A 28 -7.71 0.13 26.01
C CYS A 28 -7.49 -0.93 24.92
N THR A 29 -7.99 -2.16 25.09
CA THR A 29 -7.84 -3.21 24.08
C THR A 29 -8.62 -2.92 22.81
N ILE A 30 -9.81 -2.32 22.90
CA ILE A 30 -10.56 -1.83 21.74
C ILE A 30 -9.75 -0.74 21.00
N ILE A 31 -9.19 0.25 21.71
CA ILE A 31 -8.36 1.30 21.11
C ILE A 31 -7.12 0.72 20.43
N VAL A 32 -6.42 -0.22 21.07
CA VAL A 32 -5.22 -0.88 20.52
C VAL A 32 -5.58 -1.73 19.29
N THR A 33 -6.66 -2.51 19.36
CA THR A 33 -7.12 -3.34 18.23
C THR A 33 -7.57 -2.50 17.06
N ILE A 34 -8.32 -1.42 17.31
CA ILE A 34 -8.68 -0.43 16.30
C ILE A 34 -7.44 0.28 15.77
N SER A 35 -6.42 0.54 16.58
CA SER A 35 -5.16 1.15 16.11
C SER A 35 -4.33 0.19 15.27
N GLY A 36 -4.32 -1.10 15.58
CA GLY A 36 -3.73 -2.15 14.74
C GLY A 36 -4.48 -2.28 13.41
N LEU A 37 -5.81 -2.29 13.45
CA LEU A 37 -6.67 -2.32 12.27
C LEU A 37 -6.55 -1.03 11.44
N LYS A 38 -6.47 0.14 12.10
CA LYS A 38 -6.24 1.43 11.44
C LYS A 38 -4.83 1.52 10.90
N ALA A 39 -3.79 1.01 11.55
CA ALA A 39 -2.45 0.98 10.98
C ALA A 39 -2.42 0.08 9.73
N TYR A 40 -3.11 -1.06 9.77
CA TYR A 40 -3.27 -1.95 8.62
C TYR A 40 -4.06 -1.30 7.47
N LEU A 41 -5.16 -0.57 7.77
CA LEU A 41 -5.99 0.12 6.79
C LEU A 41 -5.43 1.48 6.34
N LYS A 42 -4.60 2.15 7.15
CA LYS A 42 -3.96 3.46 6.89
C LYS A 42 -2.69 3.33 6.06
N ILE A 43 -2.14 2.12 5.92
CA ILE A 43 -1.19 1.81 4.85
C ILE A 43 -1.89 1.86 3.46
N GLN A 44 -3.19 1.53 3.39
CA GLN A 44 -4.00 1.67 2.16
C GLN A 44 -4.64 3.06 1.96
N LYS A 45 -4.67 3.90 3.00
CA LYS A 45 -5.33 5.22 2.99
C LYS A 45 -4.55 6.22 3.83
N ASP A 46 -3.58 6.88 3.22
CA ASP A 46 -3.21 8.27 3.49
C ASP A 46 -1.80 8.50 2.96
N THR A 47 -1.64 9.21 1.84
CA THR A 47 -0.50 10.15 1.75
C THR A 47 -0.80 11.29 0.76
N ASP A 48 -0.45 12.49 1.18
CA ASP A 48 -0.66 13.81 0.62
C ASP A 48 -0.40 14.03 -0.89
N LEU A 49 -1.23 14.89 -1.48
CA LEU A 49 -1.32 15.25 -2.91
C LEU A 49 -0.01 15.71 -3.61
N ALA A 50 1.02 16.14 -2.87
CA ALA A 50 2.33 16.49 -3.43
C ALA A 50 3.42 15.42 -3.17
N TYR A 51 3.19 14.54 -2.20
CA TYR A 51 4.02 13.37 -1.94
C TYR A 51 3.66 12.21 -2.87
N GLN A 52 2.43 12.17 -3.36
CA GLN A 52 1.87 11.15 -4.24
C GLN A 52 2.73 10.88 -5.47
N GLY A 53 2.97 11.85 -6.35
CA GLY A 53 3.72 11.62 -7.61
C GLY A 53 5.14 11.08 -7.38
N ARG A 54 5.88 11.64 -6.42
CA ARG A 54 7.24 11.17 -6.05
C ARG A 54 7.21 9.76 -5.45
N THR A 55 6.21 9.48 -4.62
CA THR A 55 6.05 8.18 -3.95
C THR A 55 5.68 7.11 -4.97
N GLY A 56 4.74 7.41 -5.88
CA GLY A 56 4.39 6.54 -7.01
C GLY A 56 5.57 6.28 -7.93
N ALA A 57 6.37 7.30 -8.25
CA ALA A 57 7.56 7.12 -9.08
C ALA A 57 8.65 6.28 -8.41
N SER A 58 8.82 6.45 -7.09
CA SER A 58 9.78 5.66 -6.32
C SER A 58 9.32 4.21 -6.16
N TYR A 59 8.03 3.99 -5.89
CA TYR A 59 7.40 2.67 -5.85
C TYR A 59 7.58 1.95 -7.19
N LEU A 60 7.20 2.58 -8.30
CA LEU A 60 7.30 1.98 -9.62
C LEU A 60 8.76 1.67 -9.99
N ALA A 61 9.69 2.58 -9.71
CA ALA A 61 11.10 2.34 -9.96
C ALA A 61 11.64 1.15 -9.14
N ASN A 62 11.19 0.98 -7.90
CA ASN A 62 11.60 -0.15 -7.07
C ASN A 62 10.93 -1.45 -7.52
N ARG A 63 9.65 -1.40 -7.90
CA ARG A 63 8.92 -2.56 -8.43
C ARG A 63 9.62 -3.10 -9.67
N LEU A 64 9.93 -2.22 -10.64
CA LEU A 64 10.64 -2.56 -11.87
C LEU A 64 12.05 -3.11 -11.62
N ARG A 65 12.79 -2.57 -10.62
CA ARG A 65 14.12 -3.07 -10.27
C ARG A 65 14.10 -4.41 -9.55
N GLY A 66 13.03 -4.69 -8.82
CA GLY A 66 12.86 -5.93 -8.06
C GLY A 66 12.18 -7.04 -8.87
N THR A 67 11.77 -6.76 -10.11
CA THR A 67 11.24 -7.77 -11.02
C THR A 67 12.38 -8.65 -11.50
N GLU A 68 12.28 -9.94 -11.18
CA GLU A 68 13.24 -10.97 -11.63
C GLU A 68 12.81 -11.57 -12.97
N GLY A 69 11.58 -11.27 -13.42
CA GLY A 69 11.01 -11.73 -14.68
C GLY A 69 11.16 -10.76 -15.85
N THR A 70 10.30 -10.91 -16.85
CA THR A 70 10.30 -10.09 -18.07
C THR A 70 9.49 -8.81 -17.88
N VAL A 71 10.02 -7.68 -18.33
CA VAL A 71 9.29 -6.41 -18.38
C VAL A 71 8.99 -6.05 -19.83
N SER A 72 7.73 -5.78 -20.13
CA SER A 72 7.26 -5.38 -21.45
C SER A 72 6.26 -4.21 -21.36
N LEU A 73 6.02 -3.54 -22.49
CA LEU A 73 5.02 -2.49 -22.58
C LEU A 73 3.86 -2.99 -23.44
N LYS A 74 2.64 -2.91 -22.90
CA LYS A 74 1.42 -3.19 -23.67
C LYS A 74 1.04 -1.98 -24.53
N ASP A 75 1.27 -0.79 -23.98
CA ASP A 75 1.11 0.52 -24.62
C ASP A 75 1.93 1.59 -23.86
N ASP A 76 1.86 2.84 -24.30
CA ASP A 76 2.62 3.96 -23.72
C ASP A 76 2.20 4.36 -22.28
N HIS A 77 1.18 3.70 -21.74
CA HIS A 77 0.59 3.97 -20.41
C HIS A 77 0.45 2.69 -19.57
N THR A 78 0.92 1.55 -20.08
CA THR A 78 0.73 0.24 -19.47
C THR A 78 2.01 -0.60 -19.55
N ILE A 79 2.54 -0.94 -18.37
CA ILE A 79 3.66 -1.85 -18.19
C ILE A 79 3.10 -3.23 -17.81
N LEU A 80 3.67 -4.27 -18.38
CA LEU A 80 3.40 -5.66 -18.06
C LEU A 80 4.67 -6.31 -17.53
N LEU A 81 4.61 -6.83 -16.31
CA LEU A 81 5.68 -7.59 -15.66
C LEU A 81 5.25 -9.05 -15.66
N THR A 82 6.10 -9.94 -16.15
CA THR A 82 5.81 -11.37 -16.26
C THR A 82 6.80 -12.16 -15.43
N GLU A 83 6.32 -12.86 -14.41
CA GLU A 83 7.15 -13.61 -13.46
C GLU A 83 6.68 -15.06 -13.37
N ASP A 84 7.62 -16.01 -13.34
CA ASP A 84 7.34 -17.43 -13.14
C ASP A 84 7.56 -17.80 -11.67
N GLU A 85 6.49 -18.21 -10.98
CA GLU A 85 6.54 -18.64 -9.58
C GLU A 85 5.87 -20.02 -9.43
N ASN A 86 6.57 -20.98 -8.83
CA ASN A 86 6.04 -22.32 -8.55
C ASN A 86 5.39 -23.04 -9.75
N GLY A 87 5.94 -22.84 -10.96
CA GLY A 87 5.43 -23.45 -12.19
C GLY A 87 4.17 -22.79 -12.76
N SER A 88 3.78 -21.63 -12.23
CA SER A 88 2.74 -20.77 -12.77
C SER A 88 3.33 -19.43 -13.20
N THR A 89 2.92 -18.93 -14.35
CA THR A 89 3.30 -17.61 -14.83
C THR A 89 2.26 -16.59 -14.38
N TYR A 90 2.73 -15.53 -13.72
CA TYR A 90 1.93 -14.41 -13.28
C TYR A 90 2.27 -13.17 -14.10
N GLU A 91 1.25 -12.36 -14.35
CA GLU A 91 1.33 -11.09 -15.04
C GLU A 91 0.87 -9.98 -14.10
N THR A 92 1.75 -9.03 -13.82
CA THR A 92 1.42 -7.79 -13.12
C THR A 92 1.26 -6.66 -14.12
N TYR A 93 0.03 -6.15 -14.22
CA TYR A 93 -0.34 -4.99 -15.02
C TYR A 93 -0.18 -3.73 -14.18
N ILE A 94 0.63 -2.79 -14.66
CA ILE A 94 0.73 -1.44 -14.12
C ILE A 94 0.20 -0.49 -15.18
N TYR A 95 -0.97 0.09 -14.95
CA TYR A 95 -1.69 0.85 -15.98
C TYR A 95 -2.31 2.12 -15.43
N PHE A 96 -2.44 3.12 -16.31
CA PHE A 96 -3.08 4.38 -15.99
C PHE A 96 -4.53 4.40 -16.45
N SER A 97 -5.45 4.66 -15.52
CA SER A 97 -6.88 4.82 -15.80
C SER A 97 -7.52 5.77 -14.80
N ASP A 98 -8.44 6.62 -15.26
CA ASP A 98 -9.22 7.53 -14.42
C ASP A 98 -8.35 8.36 -13.44
N HIS A 99 -7.32 9.03 -13.98
CA HIS A 99 -6.38 9.85 -13.21
C HIS A 99 -5.72 9.11 -12.03
N THR A 100 -5.53 7.81 -12.18
CA THR A 100 -4.96 6.94 -11.15
C THR A 100 -4.06 5.90 -11.82
N LEU A 101 -2.90 5.65 -11.20
CA LEU A 101 -2.05 4.53 -11.56
C LEU A 101 -2.45 3.31 -10.72
N TRP A 102 -2.72 2.20 -11.39
CA TRP A 102 -3.20 0.95 -10.80
C TRP A 102 -2.18 -0.16 -11.00
N GLU A 103 -2.16 -1.12 -10.07
CA GLU A 103 -1.46 -2.40 -10.18
C GLU A 103 -2.46 -3.55 -10.10
N SER A 104 -2.35 -4.57 -10.95
CA SER A 104 -3.13 -5.80 -10.83
C SER A 104 -2.27 -7.00 -11.18
N THR A 105 -2.18 -7.99 -10.28
CA THR A 105 -1.45 -9.23 -10.54
C THR A 105 -2.43 -10.37 -10.77
N VAL A 106 -2.28 -11.05 -11.89
CA VAL A 106 -3.17 -12.13 -12.33
C VAL A 106 -2.36 -13.29 -12.91
N LEU A 107 -3.00 -14.44 -13.10
CA LEU A 107 -2.38 -15.53 -13.85
C LEU A 107 -2.22 -15.12 -15.31
N SER A 108 -1.10 -15.45 -15.95
CA SER A 108 -0.82 -15.09 -17.34
C SER A 108 -1.99 -15.46 -18.27
N GLY A 109 -2.34 -14.52 -19.15
CA GLY A 109 -3.48 -14.64 -20.06
C GLY A 109 -4.84 -14.26 -19.45
N SER A 110 -4.89 -13.81 -18.20
CA SER A 110 -6.09 -13.27 -17.57
C SER A 110 -6.16 -11.75 -17.73
N GLU A 111 -7.37 -11.19 -17.74
CA GLU A 111 -7.55 -9.75 -17.66
C GLU A 111 -7.28 -9.24 -16.23
N PRO A 112 -6.77 -7.99 -16.07
CA PRO A 112 -6.53 -7.40 -14.76
C PRO A 112 -7.85 -7.29 -13.97
N ILE A 113 -7.86 -7.91 -12.79
CA ILE A 113 -8.97 -7.88 -11.83
C ILE A 113 -8.45 -7.49 -10.45
N ASN A 114 -9.33 -7.01 -9.57
CA ASN A 114 -8.99 -6.64 -8.19
C ASN A 114 -7.79 -5.67 -8.09
N SER A 115 -7.73 -4.68 -8.98
CA SER A 115 -6.60 -3.75 -9.06
C SER A 115 -6.43 -2.94 -7.78
N GLU A 116 -5.18 -2.83 -7.33
CA GLU A 116 -4.76 -2.00 -6.22
C GLU A 116 -4.32 -0.62 -6.74
N LYS A 117 -4.68 0.42 -5.99
CA LYS A 117 -4.30 1.78 -6.32
C LYS A 117 -2.86 2.04 -5.90
N ILE A 118 -2.01 2.44 -6.84
CA ILE A 118 -0.66 2.92 -6.54
C ILE A 118 -0.72 4.39 -6.10
N VAL A 119 -1.24 5.25 -6.97
CA VAL A 119 -1.21 6.71 -6.76
C VAL A 119 -2.26 7.44 -7.63
N GLU A 120 -2.86 8.52 -7.12
CA GLU A 120 -3.58 9.48 -7.97
C GLU A 120 -2.59 10.33 -8.75
N THR A 121 -2.78 10.43 -10.06
CA THR A 121 -1.87 11.14 -10.94
C THR A 121 -2.65 11.78 -12.08
N SER A 122 -2.28 12.98 -12.47
CA SER A 122 -2.92 13.65 -13.60
C SER A 122 -2.55 12.97 -14.92
N ASP A 123 -1.32 12.44 -15.01
CA ASP A 123 -0.80 11.80 -16.22
C ASP A 123 0.27 10.74 -15.88
N PHE A 124 0.47 9.79 -16.79
CA PHE A 124 1.50 8.76 -16.73
C PHE A 124 1.96 8.42 -18.15
N SER A 125 3.27 8.34 -18.37
CA SER A 125 3.81 7.85 -19.64
C SER A 125 5.02 6.96 -19.41
N VAL A 126 5.20 5.98 -20.29
CA VAL A 126 6.31 5.03 -20.25
C VAL A 126 6.79 4.69 -21.66
N HIS A 127 8.10 4.59 -21.84
CA HIS A 127 8.73 4.23 -23.10
C HIS A 127 10.13 3.64 -22.90
N TRP A 128 10.57 2.82 -23.85
CA TRP A 128 11.95 2.35 -23.93
C TRP A 128 12.86 3.44 -24.51
N ILE A 129 13.93 3.78 -23.80
CA ILE A 129 15.00 4.66 -24.31
C ILE A 129 16.06 3.83 -25.05
N ALA A 130 16.33 2.63 -24.56
CA ALA A 130 17.23 1.66 -25.16
C ALA A 130 16.69 0.25 -24.90
N SER A 131 17.36 -0.76 -25.43
CA SER A 131 16.97 -2.17 -25.25
C SER A 131 16.81 -2.57 -23.78
N ASP A 132 17.63 -2.03 -22.87
CA ASP A 132 17.72 -2.36 -21.45
C ASP A 132 17.42 -1.18 -20.51
N LEU A 133 16.82 -0.12 -21.05
CA LEU A 133 16.60 1.12 -20.33
C LEU A 133 15.17 1.62 -20.52
N LEU A 134 14.36 1.46 -19.48
CA LEU A 134 12.98 1.91 -19.44
C LEU A 134 12.89 3.28 -18.78
N SER A 135 12.14 4.21 -19.38
CA SER A 135 11.87 5.51 -18.81
C SER A 135 10.38 5.71 -18.64
N PHE A 136 10.00 6.21 -17.47
CA PHE A 136 8.61 6.54 -17.18
C PHE A 136 8.52 7.87 -16.45
N SER A 137 7.34 8.46 -16.54
CA SER A 137 7.04 9.74 -15.92
C SER A 137 5.66 9.71 -15.27
N ILE A 138 5.59 10.22 -14.05
CA ILE A 138 4.34 10.38 -13.30
C ILE A 138 4.15 11.87 -13.01
N THR A 139 2.98 12.41 -13.37
CA THR A 139 2.61 13.80 -13.13
C THR A 139 1.60 13.87 -12.01
N GLY A 140 2.04 14.21 -10.80
CA GLY A 140 1.18 14.31 -9.63
C GLY A 140 0.03 15.30 -9.83
N THR A 141 -1.01 15.22 -9.00
CA THR A 141 -2.17 16.12 -9.05
C THR A 141 -1.82 17.59 -8.83
N ASP A 142 -0.64 17.88 -8.28
CA ASP A 142 -0.09 19.24 -8.13
C ASP A 142 0.59 19.76 -9.41
N GLY A 143 0.54 19.00 -10.50
CA GLY A 143 1.16 19.30 -11.78
C GLY A 143 2.68 19.07 -11.81
N LYS A 144 3.29 18.57 -10.73
CA LYS A 144 4.72 18.26 -10.73
C LYS A 144 4.98 16.90 -11.36
N GLN A 145 5.91 16.89 -12.30
CA GLN A 145 6.35 15.69 -12.99
C GLN A 145 7.59 15.10 -12.32
N ASP A 146 7.57 13.79 -12.03
CA ASP A 146 8.75 13.00 -11.63
C ASP A 146 9.04 11.97 -12.72
N THR A 147 10.18 12.13 -13.39
CA THR A 147 10.66 11.21 -14.43
C THR A 147 11.79 10.36 -13.89
N ARG A 148 11.69 9.04 -14.12
CA ARG A 148 12.68 8.06 -13.68
C ARG A 148 13.06 7.16 -14.83
N THR A 149 14.34 6.81 -14.83
CA THR A 149 14.89 5.84 -15.76
C THR A 149 15.41 4.64 -14.96
N VAL A 150 15.03 3.45 -15.39
CA VAL A 150 15.36 2.18 -14.74
C VAL A 150 16.10 1.31 -15.75
N TYR A 151 17.29 0.88 -15.34
CA TYR A 151 18.04 -0.14 -16.06
C TYR A 151 17.46 -1.51 -15.73
N LEU A 152 17.03 -2.24 -16.75
CA LEU A 152 16.48 -3.58 -16.65
C LEU A 152 17.50 -4.50 -17.30
N GLY A 153 18.21 -5.28 -16.50
CA GLY A 153 19.28 -6.16 -16.99
C GLY A 153 18.81 -7.04 -18.15
N ARG A 154 19.76 -7.46 -19.01
CA ARG A 154 19.49 -8.18 -20.27
C ARG A 154 18.60 -9.44 -20.12
N GLU A 155 18.50 -10.02 -18.92
CA GLU A 155 17.64 -11.17 -18.63
C GLU A 155 16.14 -10.84 -18.60
N ALA A 156 15.76 -9.61 -18.26
CA ALA A 156 14.37 -9.15 -18.13
C ALA A 156 13.68 -8.84 -19.47
N LEU A 157 14.33 -9.10 -20.61
CA LEU A 157 13.89 -8.67 -21.94
C LEU A 157 13.83 -9.80 -22.97
N SER A 158 14.32 -10.99 -22.61
CA SER A 158 14.41 -12.11 -23.53
C SER A 158 14.05 -13.42 -22.85
N ARG A 159 12.75 -13.70 -22.77
CA ARG A 159 12.25 -15.07 -22.75
C ARG A 159 10.87 -15.15 -23.38
#